data_AF-A0A958WT53-F1
#
_entry.id   AF-A0A958WT53-F1
#
_cell.length_a   1.000
_cell.length_b   1.000
_cell.length_c   1.000
_cell.angle_alpha   90.00
_cell.angle_beta   90.00
_cell.angle_gamma   90.00
#
_symmetry.space_group_name_H-M   'P 1'
#
loop_
_entity.id
_entity.type
_entity.pdbx_description
1 polymer ?
#
loop_
_entity_poly.entity_id
_entity_poly.type
_entity_poly.pdbx_seq_one_letter_code
_entity_poly.pdbx_strand_id
1 'polypeptide(L)'
;MKHVNRRTFLGTAATLSATALASPVFGKNQLSALTAVDPLPAAAVQEFVKVSHSDFDRAKAILAEYPHILNAAWDWGDGDFETAIGAAGHMGHRDFALFLLENGARADIFVLTMLGETSLVQPVLEKYPNLLRSLGPHGFTLLHHAEKGGEPALPLLEFLQKMGLEDKHVQYFAK
;
A
#
# COMPACT_ATOMS: atom_id res chain seq x y z
N MET A 1 -3.80 -24.98 35.00
CA MET A 1 -4.42 -23.69 34.59
C MET A 1 -5.90 -23.95 34.35
N LYS A 2 -6.82 -23.28 35.06
CA LYS A 2 -8.26 -23.52 34.94
C LYS A 2 -8.80 -22.77 33.71
N HIS A 3 -9.42 -23.51 32.79
CA HIS A 3 -10.00 -22.96 31.57
C HIS A 3 -11.25 -22.13 31.92
N VAL A 4 -11.23 -20.83 31.61
CA VAL A 4 -12.42 -19.98 31.73
C VAL A 4 -13.18 -20.05 30.40
N ASN A 5 -14.47 -20.37 30.45
CA ASN A 5 -15.35 -20.39 29.28
C ASN A 5 -16.20 -19.10 29.24
N ARG A 6 -16.46 -18.61 28.03
CA ARG A 6 -17.34 -17.48 27.67
C ARG A 6 -18.65 -17.39 28.48
N ARG A 7 -19.27 -18.51 28.87
CA ARG A 7 -20.49 -18.53 29.71
C ARG A 7 -20.24 -18.07 31.14
N THR A 8 -19.08 -18.39 31.70
CA THR A 8 -18.69 -17.97 33.05
C THR A 8 -18.35 -16.48 33.09
N PHE A 9 -17.84 -15.91 32.00
CA PHE A 9 -17.52 -14.48 31.90
C PHE A 9 -18.76 -13.59 31.81
N LEU A 10 -19.80 -14.03 31.09
CA LEU A 10 -21.05 -13.26 30.96
C LEU A 10 -21.92 -13.31 32.22
N GLY A 11 -21.77 -14.34 33.06
CA GLY A 11 -22.51 -14.46 34.33
C GLY A 11 -22.01 -13.52 35.43
N THR A 12 -20.71 -13.21 35.49
CA THR A 12 -20.12 -12.34 36.53
C THR A 12 -20.31 -10.85 36.28
N ALA A 13 -20.70 -10.43 35.07
CA ALA A 13 -20.90 -9.02 34.74
C ALA A 13 -22.27 -8.46 35.19
N ALA A 14 -23.20 -9.32 35.63
CA ALA A 14 -24.58 -8.92 35.91
C ALA A 14 -24.89 -8.58 37.38
N THR A 15 -23.92 -8.65 38.29
CA THR A 15 -24.18 -8.49 39.75
C THR A 15 -23.32 -7.43 40.44
N LEU A 16 -22.95 -6.35 39.75
CA LEU A 16 -22.44 -5.13 40.40
C LEU A 16 -23.48 -4.01 40.32
N SER A 17 -24.42 -4.11 41.26
CA SER A 17 -24.97 -3.03 42.09
C SER A 17 -25.31 -1.70 41.43
N ALA A 18 -26.61 -1.50 41.26
CA ALA A 18 -27.25 -0.19 41.15
C ALA A 18 -27.16 0.58 42.48
N THR A 19 -26.33 1.62 42.53
CA THR A 19 -26.56 2.84 43.34
C THR A 19 -25.78 4.01 42.72
N ALA A 20 -26.52 5.09 42.46
CA ALA A 20 -26.19 6.30 41.72
C ALA A 20 -24.83 6.99 42.00
N LEU A 21 -24.12 7.31 40.91
CA LEU A 21 -23.70 8.68 40.65
C LEU A 21 -24.14 9.04 39.22
N ALA A 22 -25.23 9.79 39.12
CA ALA A 22 -25.64 10.47 37.90
C ALA A 22 -24.65 11.62 37.64
N SER A 23 -23.52 11.30 37.04
CA SER A 23 -22.71 12.31 36.35
C SER A 23 -23.32 12.48 34.95
N PRO A 24 -23.63 13.71 34.50
CA PRO A 24 -23.97 13.89 33.10
C PRO A 24 -22.74 13.45 32.31
N VAL A 25 -22.90 12.41 31.50
CA VAL A 25 -21.94 12.04 30.46
C VAL A 25 -22.04 13.10 29.36
N PHE A 26 -21.67 14.33 29.69
CA PHE A 26 -21.50 15.43 28.75
C PHE A 26 -20.02 15.82 28.83
N GLY A 27 -19.22 15.17 28.00
CA GLY A 27 -17.78 15.48 27.94
C GLY A 27 -16.91 14.58 27.09
N LYS A 28 -17.42 13.48 26.50
CA LYS A 28 -16.62 12.68 25.55
C LYS A 28 -16.65 13.19 24.11
N ASN A 29 -17.62 14.04 23.74
CA ASN A 29 -17.76 14.56 22.37
C ASN A 29 -17.09 15.92 22.10
N GLN A 30 -16.50 16.59 23.10
CA GLN A 30 -15.79 17.85 22.83
C GLN A 30 -14.31 17.67 22.52
N LEU A 31 -13.65 16.61 23.01
CA LEU A 31 -12.25 16.35 22.65
C LEU A 31 -12.08 15.80 21.23
N SER A 32 -13.08 15.10 20.67
CA SER A 32 -13.01 14.56 19.30
C SER A 32 -13.18 15.63 18.22
N ALA A 33 -13.77 16.78 18.56
CA ALA A 33 -14.13 17.82 17.59
C ALA A 33 -13.03 18.87 17.38
N LEU A 34 -11.96 18.86 18.19
CA LEU A 34 -10.90 19.87 18.12
C LEU A 34 -9.77 19.51 17.13
N THR A 35 -9.80 18.34 16.50
CA THR A 35 -8.71 17.84 15.64
C THR A 35 -9.17 16.97 14.45
N ALA A 36 -10.47 16.93 14.13
CA ALA A 36 -10.96 16.11 13.01
C ALA A 36 -10.64 16.82 11.67
N VAL A 37 -9.61 16.35 10.98
CA VAL A 37 -9.33 16.72 9.58
C VAL A 37 -10.07 15.73 8.69
N ASP A 38 -10.79 16.23 7.69
CA ASP A 38 -11.49 15.38 6.73
C ASP A 38 -10.50 14.49 5.96
N PRO A 39 -10.91 13.27 5.55
CA PRO A 39 -10.12 12.45 4.65
C PRO A 39 -9.80 13.19 3.35
N LEU A 40 -8.70 12.78 2.69
CA LEU A 40 -8.37 13.26 1.34
C LEU A 40 -9.57 13.10 0.40
N PRO A 41 -9.84 14.10 -0.48
CA PRO A 41 -10.89 13.96 -1.48
C PRO A 41 -10.63 12.74 -2.37
N ALA A 42 -11.58 11.81 -2.43
CA ALA A 42 -11.45 10.58 -3.21
C ALA A 42 -11.12 10.85 -4.68
N ALA A 43 -11.72 11.90 -5.27
CA ALA A 43 -11.44 12.33 -6.64
C ALA A 43 -9.98 12.76 -6.83
N ALA A 44 -9.37 13.44 -5.84
CA ALA A 44 -7.96 13.81 -5.89
C ALA A 44 -7.05 12.58 -5.82
N VAL A 45 -7.38 11.61 -4.96
CA VAL A 45 -6.63 10.34 -4.86
C VAL A 45 -6.69 9.56 -6.17
N GLN A 46 -7.90 9.39 -6.72
CA GLN A 46 -8.08 8.71 -8.01
C GLN A 46 -7.31 9.41 -9.12
N GLU A 47 -7.43 10.73 -9.22
CA GLU A 47 -6.74 11.50 -10.25
C GLU A 47 -5.22 11.36 -10.10
N PHE A 48 -4.69 11.54 -8.89
CA PHE A 48 -3.26 11.44 -8.60
C PHE A 48 -2.67 10.09 -9.04
N VAL A 49 -3.31 8.98 -8.67
CA VAL A 49 -2.86 7.63 -9.06
C VAL A 49 -3.00 7.43 -10.58
N LYS A 50 -4.12 7.87 -11.17
CA LYS A 50 -4.34 7.78 -12.61
C LYS A 50 -3.28 8.52 -13.41
N VAL A 51 -3.03 9.80 -13.11
CA VAL A 51 -2.08 10.62 -13.89
C VAL A 51 -0.63 10.20 -13.68
N SER A 52 -0.32 9.53 -12.56
CA SER A 52 1.01 8.97 -12.29
C SER A 52 1.45 7.89 -13.28
N HIS A 53 0.56 7.43 -14.16
CA HIS A 53 0.91 6.54 -15.28
C HIS A 53 1.56 7.24 -16.47
N SER A 54 1.42 8.56 -16.63
CA SER A 54 1.92 9.24 -17.86
C SER A 54 1.99 10.77 -17.80
N ASP A 55 1.19 11.43 -16.97
CA ASP A 55 1.13 12.89 -16.85
C ASP A 55 1.75 13.34 -15.53
N PHE A 56 3.08 13.33 -15.51
CA PHE A 56 3.86 13.64 -14.31
C PHE A 56 3.79 15.11 -13.91
N ASP A 57 3.55 16.02 -14.85
CA ASP A 57 3.38 17.44 -14.54
C ASP A 57 2.06 17.65 -13.79
N ARG A 58 0.97 16.99 -14.22
CA ARG A 58 -0.27 16.98 -13.45
C ARG A 58 -0.11 16.28 -12.10
N ALA A 59 0.59 15.15 -12.03
CA ALA A 59 0.83 14.45 -10.78
C ALA A 59 1.59 15.34 -9.77
N LYS A 60 2.64 16.04 -10.21
CA LYS A 60 3.41 17.01 -9.41
C LYS A 60 2.54 18.17 -8.94
N ALA A 61 1.65 18.70 -9.80
CA ALA A 61 0.73 19.76 -9.43
C ALA A 61 -0.25 19.30 -8.33
N ILE A 62 -0.80 18.08 -8.44
CA ILE A 62 -1.69 17.51 -7.42
C ILE A 62 -0.93 17.30 -6.10
N LEU A 63 0.31 16.80 -6.15
CA LEU A 63 1.14 16.62 -4.96
C LEU A 63 1.46 17.96 -4.26
N ALA A 64 1.69 19.03 -5.03
CA ALA A 64 1.89 20.37 -4.46
C ALA A 64 0.61 20.92 -3.79
N GLU A 65 -0.57 20.63 -4.35
CA GLU A 65 -1.86 21.01 -3.78
C GLU A 65 -2.21 20.17 -2.52
N TYR A 66 -1.92 18.86 -2.55
CA TYR A 66 -2.17 17.91 -1.47
C TYR A 66 -0.89 17.17 -1.05
N PRO A 67 0.03 17.77 -0.27
CA PRO A 67 1.30 17.13 0.08
C PRO A 67 1.18 15.76 0.78
N HIS A 68 0.07 15.53 1.48
CA HIS A 68 -0.21 14.28 2.20
C HIS A 68 -0.80 13.17 1.31
N ILE A 69 -1.02 13.43 0.02
CA ILE A 69 -1.53 12.45 -0.96
C ILE A 69 -0.46 11.46 -1.42
N LEU A 70 0.82 11.72 -1.15
CA LEU A 70 1.96 10.99 -1.69
C LEU A 70 1.86 9.46 -1.57
N ASN A 71 1.33 8.99 -0.44
CA ASN A 71 1.17 7.56 -0.14
C ASN A 71 -0.30 7.10 -0.17
N ALA A 72 -1.20 7.94 -0.72
CA ALA A 72 -2.59 7.55 -0.91
C ALA A 72 -2.69 6.48 -2.00
N ALA A 73 -3.59 5.52 -1.77
CA ALA A 73 -3.87 4.44 -2.70
C ALA A 73 -5.29 4.57 -3.23
N TRP A 74 -5.47 4.29 -4.51
CA TRP A 74 -6.77 4.16 -5.14
C TRP A 74 -7.12 2.68 -5.31
N ASP A 75 -8.33 2.29 -4.95
CA ASP A 75 -8.88 0.97 -5.26
C ASP A 75 -9.50 1.04 -6.67
N TRP A 76 -8.86 0.39 -7.64
CA TRP A 76 -9.42 0.28 -8.98
C TRP A 76 -10.63 -0.67 -9.04
N GLY A 77 -10.95 -1.36 -7.94
CA GLY A 77 -11.98 -2.39 -7.79
C GLY A 77 -11.38 -3.76 -7.50
N ASP A 78 -12.14 -4.62 -6.82
CA ASP A 78 -11.75 -6.00 -6.50
C ASP A 78 -10.44 -6.15 -5.69
N GLY A 79 -10.06 -5.11 -4.93
CA GLY A 79 -8.85 -5.11 -4.11
C GLY A 79 -7.56 -4.82 -4.89
N ASP A 80 -7.67 -4.34 -6.13
CA ASP A 80 -6.55 -3.84 -6.94
C ASP A 80 -6.17 -2.42 -6.49
N PHE A 81 -5.53 -2.34 -5.33
CA PHE A 81 -5.05 -1.10 -4.76
C PHE A 81 -3.75 -0.65 -5.42
N GLU A 82 -3.67 0.63 -5.77
CA GLU A 82 -2.48 1.21 -6.37
C GLU A 82 -2.16 2.59 -5.80
N THR A 83 -0.87 2.86 -5.62
CA THR A 83 -0.33 4.19 -5.28
C THR A 83 0.34 4.81 -6.49
N ALA A 84 0.65 6.12 -6.44
CA ALA A 84 1.40 6.79 -7.50
C ALA A 84 2.76 6.13 -7.81
N ILE A 85 3.47 5.64 -6.78
CA ILE A 85 4.75 4.94 -6.98
C ILE A 85 4.54 3.53 -7.56
N GLY A 86 3.41 2.88 -7.25
CA GLY A 86 2.99 1.64 -7.91
C GLY A 86 2.78 1.83 -9.41
N ALA A 87 2.05 2.89 -9.79
CA ALA A 87 1.84 3.27 -11.19
C ALA A 87 3.18 3.52 -11.92
N ALA A 88 4.08 4.31 -11.32
CA ALA A 88 5.40 4.54 -11.87
C ALA A 88 6.21 3.24 -12.01
N GLY A 89 6.09 2.34 -11.03
CA GLY A 89 6.74 1.04 -10.97
C GLY A 89 6.37 0.13 -12.14
N HIS A 90 5.08 -0.19 -12.33
CA HIS A 90 4.68 -1.13 -13.38
C HIS A 90 4.76 -0.53 -14.79
N MET A 91 4.79 0.79 -14.90
CA MET A 91 4.99 1.48 -16.17
C MET A 91 6.48 1.63 -16.55
N GLY A 92 7.41 1.42 -15.61
CA GLY A 92 8.86 1.58 -15.84
C GLY A 92 9.33 3.04 -15.83
N HIS A 93 8.59 3.94 -15.17
CA HIS A 93 8.88 5.37 -15.12
C HIS A 93 9.91 5.69 -14.02
N ARG A 94 11.17 5.28 -14.25
CA ARG A 94 12.29 5.42 -13.30
C ARG A 94 12.39 6.82 -12.71
N ASP A 95 12.49 7.84 -13.54
CA ASP A 95 12.72 9.21 -13.06
C ASP A 95 11.57 9.74 -12.19
N PHE A 96 10.34 9.36 -12.53
CA PHE A 96 9.18 9.73 -11.73
C PHE A 96 9.08 8.93 -10.42
N ALA A 97 9.42 7.64 -10.44
CA ALA A 97 9.53 6.85 -9.22
C ALA A 97 10.59 7.42 -8.26
N LEU A 98 11.77 7.82 -8.79
CA LEU A 98 12.82 8.47 -8.01
C LEU A 98 12.35 9.82 -7.44
N PHE A 99 11.66 10.65 -8.24
CA PHE A 99 11.05 11.89 -7.74
C PHE A 99 10.09 11.63 -6.57
N LEU A 100 9.23 10.61 -6.66
CA LEU A 100 8.32 10.24 -5.56
C LEU A 100 9.10 9.79 -4.31
N LEU A 101 10.16 9.00 -4.49
CA LEU A 101 11.03 8.56 -3.38
C LEU A 101 11.76 9.73 -2.72
N GLU A 102 12.27 10.69 -3.49
CA GLU A 102 12.89 11.92 -2.98
C GLU A 102 11.90 12.76 -2.13
N ASN A 103 10.60 12.67 -2.42
CA ASN A 103 9.54 13.29 -1.63
C ASN A 103 9.08 12.43 -0.43
N GLY A 104 9.64 11.22 -0.24
CA GLY A 104 9.33 10.34 0.87
C GLY A 104 8.21 9.33 0.60
N ALA A 105 7.97 8.97 -0.66
CA ALA A 105 7.07 7.86 -0.99
C ALA A 105 7.60 6.55 -0.38
N ARG A 106 6.69 5.69 0.06
CA ARG A 106 7.05 4.36 0.58
C ARG A 106 7.36 3.44 -0.58
N ALA A 107 8.61 3.03 -0.69
CA ALA A 107 9.00 2.00 -1.66
C ALA A 107 8.37 0.65 -1.30
N ASP A 108 7.86 -0.06 -2.31
CA ASP A 108 7.51 -1.47 -2.23
C ASP A 108 8.54 -2.34 -2.98
N ILE A 109 8.41 -3.66 -2.89
CA ILE A 109 9.34 -4.58 -3.55
C ILE A 109 9.26 -4.49 -5.08
N PHE A 110 8.13 -4.06 -5.64
CA PHE A 110 7.90 -3.98 -7.08
C PHE A 110 8.64 -2.79 -7.70
N VAL A 111 8.52 -1.60 -7.11
CA VAL A 111 9.28 -0.42 -7.56
C VAL A 111 10.78 -0.62 -7.34
N LEU A 112 11.20 -1.22 -6.22
CA LEU A 112 12.61 -1.54 -5.99
C LEU A 112 13.15 -2.53 -7.03
N THR A 113 12.30 -3.46 -7.48
CA THR A 113 12.63 -4.39 -8.56
C THR A 113 12.77 -3.67 -9.89
N MET A 114 11.83 -2.78 -10.25
CA MET A 114 11.94 -1.93 -11.44
C MET A 114 13.17 -1.02 -11.40
N LEU A 115 13.54 -0.50 -10.22
CA LEU A 115 14.73 0.33 -10.07
C LEU A 115 16.05 -0.45 -10.14
N GLY A 116 16.02 -1.78 -10.13
CA GLY A 116 17.21 -2.62 -10.19
C GLY A 116 17.94 -2.77 -8.85
N GLU A 117 17.26 -2.54 -7.72
CA GLU A 117 17.83 -2.56 -6.37
C GLU A 117 18.11 -3.99 -5.88
N THR A 118 18.98 -4.70 -6.60
CA THR A 118 19.27 -6.14 -6.42
C THR A 118 19.72 -6.45 -4.99
N SER A 119 20.58 -5.60 -4.42
CA SER A 119 21.11 -5.75 -3.05
C SER A 119 20.04 -5.62 -1.97
N LEU A 120 18.87 -5.05 -2.28
CA LEU A 120 17.73 -4.93 -1.38
C LEU A 120 16.68 -6.02 -1.63
N VAL A 121 16.34 -6.26 -2.90
CA VAL A 121 15.27 -7.18 -3.28
C VAL A 121 15.65 -8.64 -3.06
N GLN A 122 16.86 -9.04 -3.47
CA GLN A 122 17.27 -10.45 -3.41
C GLN A 122 17.27 -10.99 -1.96
N PRO A 123 17.87 -10.32 -0.95
CA PRO A 123 17.82 -10.80 0.43
C PRO A 123 16.40 -10.88 1.00
N VAL A 124 15.50 -9.99 0.57
CA VAL A 124 14.09 -10.03 0.98
C VAL A 124 13.40 -11.28 0.42
N LEU A 125 13.63 -11.62 -0.85
CA LEU A 125 13.08 -12.83 -1.47
C LEU A 125 13.69 -14.11 -0.90
N GLU A 126 14.97 -14.11 -0.56
CA GLU A 126 15.63 -15.24 0.12
C GLU A 126 15.04 -15.45 1.52
N LYS A 127 14.76 -14.36 2.26
CA LYS A 127 14.17 -14.44 3.59
C LYS A 127 12.68 -14.77 3.58
N TYR A 128 11.94 -14.28 2.58
CA TYR A 128 10.50 -14.44 2.45
C TYR A 128 10.14 -14.96 1.04
N PRO A 129 10.40 -16.25 0.74
CA PRO A 129 10.29 -16.79 -0.62
C PRO A 129 8.88 -16.73 -1.22
N ASN A 130 7.84 -16.71 -0.38
CA ASN A 130 6.46 -16.55 -0.83
C ASN A 130 6.22 -15.20 -1.53
N LEU A 131 7.06 -14.18 -1.26
CA LEU A 131 6.94 -12.89 -1.92
C LEU A 131 7.24 -12.95 -3.43
N LEU A 132 7.91 -14.00 -3.91
CA LEU A 132 8.17 -14.23 -5.33
C LEU A 132 6.87 -14.22 -6.16
N ARG A 133 5.74 -14.64 -5.57
CA ARG A 133 4.42 -14.71 -6.22
C ARG A 133 3.48 -13.59 -5.78
N SER A 134 4.01 -12.55 -5.15
CA SER A 134 3.21 -11.35 -4.85
C SER A 134 2.78 -10.68 -6.15
N LEU A 135 1.57 -10.12 -6.13
CA LEU A 135 1.02 -9.36 -7.24
C LEU A 135 1.10 -7.88 -6.90
N GLY A 136 1.67 -7.11 -7.83
CA GLY A 136 1.63 -5.65 -7.81
C GLY A 136 0.30 -5.16 -8.40
N PRO A 137 0.20 -3.84 -8.65
CA PRO A 137 -0.96 -3.25 -9.31
C PRO A 137 -1.34 -4.02 -10.57
N HIS A 138 -2.63 -4.21 -10.77
CA HIS A 138 -3.21 -4.88 -11.94
C HIS A 138 -2.74 -6.32 -12.16
N GLY A 139 -2.14 -6.98 -11.17
CA GLY A 139 -1.68 -8.37 -11.30
C GLY A 139 -0.30 -8.49 -11.93
N PHE A 140 0.44 -7.39 -12.10
CA PHE A 140 1.81 -7.43 -12.60
C PHE A 140 2.76 -8.04 -11.56
N THR A 141 3.56 -9.01 -11.99
CA THR A 141 4.50 -9.72 -11.11
C THR A 141 5.81 -8.96 -10.96
N LEU A 142 6.69 -9.44 -10.08
CA LEU A 142 8.07 -8.93 -10.00
C LEU A 142 8.82 -9.06 -11.34
N LEU A 143 8.52 -10.08 -12.15
CA LEU A 143 9.17 -10.29 -13.44
C LEU A 143 8.81 -9.18 -14.45
N HIS A 144 7.56 -8.74 -14.46
CA HIS A 144 7.15 -7.58 -15.27
C HIS A 144 7.88 -6.31 -14.84
N HIS A 145 7.97 -6.06 -13.53
CA HIS A 145 8.68 -4.89 -13.02
C HIS A 145 10.16 -4.92 -13.37
N ALA A 146 10.82 -6.09 -13.27
CA ALA A 146 12.21 -6.25 -13.68
C ALA A 146 12.40 -5.98 -15.19
N GLU A 147 11.49 -6.46 -16.04
CA GLU A 147 11.53 -6.17 -17.48
C GLU A 147 11.34 -4.67 -17.77
N LYS A 148 10.41 -4.02 -17.08
CA LYS A 148 10.17 -2.58 -17.19
C LYS A 148 11.35 -1.74 -16.70
N GLY A 149 12.13 -2.28 -15.76
CA GLY A 149 13.33 -1.65 -15.24
C GLY A 149 14.51 -1.59 -16.21
N GLY A 150 14.48 -2.38 -17.28
CA GLY A 150 15.52 -2.39 -18.31
C GLY A 150 16.89 -2.83 -17.78
N GLU A 151 17.96 -2.21 -18.29
CA GLU A 151 19.35 -2.60 -18.00
C GLU A 151 19.70 -2.60 -16.50
N PRO A 152 19.31 -1.60 -15.68
CA PRO A 152 19.54 -1.65 -14.24
C PRO A 152 18.91 -2.85 -13.52
N ALA A 153 17.76 -3.34 -14.02
CA ALA A 153 17.03 -4.44 -13.41
C ALA A 153 17.36 -5.81 -14.00
N LEU A 154 18.26 -5.89 -14.98
CA LEU A 154 18.66 -7.15 -15.63
C LEU A 154 19.13 -8.22 -14.62
N PRO A 155 19.96 -7.91 -13.59
CA PRO A 155 20.35 -8.91 -12.60
C PRO A 155 19.16 -9.49 -11.83
N LEU A 156 18.15 -8.66 -11.51
CA LEU A 156 16.93 -9.13 -10.86
C LEU A 156 16.05 -9.92 -11.81
N LEU A 157 15.96 -9.54 -13.08
CA LEU A 157 15.23 -10.30 -14.09
C LEU A 157 15.76 -11.74 -14.17
N GLU A 158 17.08 -11.90 -14.30
CA GLU A 158 17.74 -13.21 -14.34
C GLU A 158 17.56 -13.99 -13.03
N PHE A 159 17.68 -13.32 -11.89
CA PHE A 159 17.48 -13.93 -10.58
C PHE A 159 16.05 -14.47 -10.40
N LEU A 160 15.03 -13.67 -10.75
CA LEU A 160 13.62 -14.05 -10.66
C LEU A 160 13.30 -15.24 -11.57
N GLN A 161 13.83 -15.24 -12.80
CA GLN A 161 13.71 -16.37 -13.72
C GLN A 161 14.37 -17.65 -13.17
N LYS A 162 15.56 -17.52 -12.56
CA LYS A 162 16.24 -18.64 -11.89
C LYS A 162 15.46 -19.18 -10.69
N MET A 163 14.70 -18.32 -10.00
CA MET A 163 13.74 -18.73 -8.97
C MET A 163 12.46 -19.36 -9.53
N GLY A 164 12.33 -19.45 -10.86
CA GLY A 164 11.22 -20.07 -11.57
C GLY A 164 10.00 -19.18 -11.77
N LEU A 165 10.13 -17.85 -11.60
CA LEU A 165 9.05 -16.92 -11.95
C LEU A 165 9.03 -16.72 -13.47
N GLU A 166 7.94 -17.12 -14.11
CA GLU A 166 7.77 -17.09 -15.57
C GLU A 166 6.68 -16.10 -16.02
N ASP A 167 5.59 -16.01 -15.24
CA ASP A 167 4.48 -15.12 -15.54
C ASP A 167 4.85 -13.67 -15.25
N LYS A 168 4.58 -12.79 -16.22
CA LYS A 168 4.71 -11.32 -16.06
C LYS A 168 3.43 -10.70 -15.50
N HIS A 169 2.29 -11.34 -15.75
CA HIS A 169 0.98 -10.87 -15.35
C HIS A 169 0.10 -12.05 -14.99
N VAL A 170 -0.66 -11.91 -13.92
CA VAL A 170 -1.64 -12.91 -13.49
C VAL A 170 -3.01 -12.23 -13.49
N GLN A 171 -3.96 -12.78 -14.25
CA GLN A 171 -5.35 -12.33 -14.19
C GLN A 171 -5.94 -12.75 -12.84
N TYR A 172 -5.85 -11.84 -11.86
CA TYR A 172 -6.31 -12.08 -10.49
C TYR A 172 -7.57 -11.29 -10.16
N PHE A 173 -7.64 -10.05 -10.63
CA PHE A 173 -8.78 -9.16 -10.42
C PHE A 173 -9.85 -9.38 -11.50
N ALA A 174 -11.12 -9.28 -11.12
CA ALA A 174 -12.30 -9.62 -11.94
C ALA A 174 -12.64 -8.62 -13.07
N LYS A 175 -11.69 -7.77 -13.47
CA LYS A 175 -11.90 -6.67 -14.42
C LYS A 175 -11.68 -7.09 -15.86
#